data_AF-A0A1G6QEF3-F1
#
_entry.id   AF-A0A1G6QEF3-F1
#
_cell.length_a   1.000
_cell.length_b   1.000
_cell.length_c   1.000
_cell.angle_alpha   90.00
_cell.angle_beta   90.00
_cell.angle_gamma   90.00
#
_symmetry.space_group_name_H-M   'P 1'
#
loop_
_entity.id
_entity.type
_entity.pdbx_description
1 polymer ?
#
loop_
_entity_poly.entity_id
_entity_poly.type
_entity_poly.pdbx_seq_one_letter_code
_entity_poly.pdbx_strand_id
1 'polypeptide(L)' 'MNPNDYRLLGELQTVDFLLSELQFHLNSHPEDSRAQAQQEEVHQLRRNLKREYDKCIHLLHSAQEQLSMKIDPKDIL' A
#
# COMPACT_ATOMS: atom_id res chain seq x y z
N MET A 1 -14.38 5.86 2.38
CA MET A 1 -13.01 5.34 2.56
C MET A 1 -12.42 6.02 3.79
N ASN A 2 -11.70 5.29 4.64
CA ASN A 2 -11.16 5.81 5.89
C ASN A 2 -9.97 6.75 5.58
N PRO A 3 -9.79 7.89 6.29
CA PRO A 3 -8.62 8.74 6.13
C PRO A 3 -7.26 8.01 6.19
N ASN A 4 -7.18 6.92 6.97
CA ASN A 4 -5.97 6.08 7.02
C ASN A 4 -5.67 5.35 5.70
N ASP A 5 -6.68 5.00 4.91
CA ASP A 5 -6.50 4.31 3.63
C ASP A 5 -5.79 5.25 2.64
N TYR A 6 -6.23 6.51 2.58
CA TYR A 6 -5.62 7.53 1.72
C TYR A 6 -4.20 7.88 2.15
N ARG A 7 -3.93 7.92 3.46
CA ARG A 7 -2.57 8.11 3.98
C ARG A 7 -1.64 6.97 3.55
N LEU A 8 -2.05 5.72 3.78
CA LEU A 8 -1.27 4.54 3.41
C LEU A 8 -1.04 4.46 1.89
N LEU A 9 -2.06 4.82 1.09
CA LEU A 9 -1.94 4.89 -0.36
C LEU A 9 -0.93 5.96 -0.80
N GLY A 10 -0.97 7.16 -0.20
CA GLY A 10 -0.01 8.23 -0.48
C GLY A 10 1.42 7.88 -0.07
N GLU A 11 1.60 7.20 1.06
CA GLU A 11 2.90 6.67 1.50
C GLU A 11 3.43 5.62 0.53
N LEU A 12 2.57 4.68 0.07
CA LEU A 12 2.93 3.70 -0.95
C LEU A 12 3.37 4.35 -2.26
N GLN A 13 2.62 5.35 -2.74
CA GLN A 13 2.96 6.08 -3.97
C GLN A 13 4.29 6.83 -3.84
N THR A 14 4.54 7.43 -2.68
CA THR A 14 5.81 8.13 -2.39
C THR A 14 6.99 7.16 -2.41
N VAL A 15 6.82 5.99 -1.79
CA VAL A 15 7.85 4.94 -1.76
C VAL A 15 8.08 4.34 -3.16
N ASP A 16 7.02 4.14 -3.94
CA ASP A 16 7.11 3.67 -5.33
C ASP A 16 7.88 4.66 -6.21
N PHE A 17 7.62 5.96 -6.05
CA PHE A 17 8.37 7.01 -6.73
C PHE A 17 9.87 6.97 -6.35
N LEU A 18 10.19 6.89 -5.06
CA LEU A 18 11.57 6.82 -4.60
C LEU A 18 12.31 5.58 -5.17
N LEU A 19 11.64 4.42 -5.25
CA LEU A 19 12.22 3.23 -5.86
C LEU A 19 12.51 3.43 -7.36
N SER A 20 11.63 4.14 -8.09
CA SER A 20 11.90 4.44 -9.50
C SER A 20 13.10 5.38 -9.68
N GLU A 21 13.26 6.37 -8.81
CA GLU A 21 14.42 7.27 -8.83
C GLU A 21 15.72 6.54 -8.49
N LEU A 22 15.71 5.66 -7.47
CA LEU A 22 16.86 4.83 -7.12
C LEU A 22 17.23 3.87 -8.25
N GLN A 23 16.23 3.26 -8.90
CA GLN A 23 16.47 2.40 -10.05
C GLN A 23 17.08 3.19 -11.22
N PHE A 24 16.57 4.39 -11.50
CA PHE A 24 17.10 5.26 -12.53
C PHE A 24 18.56 5.65 -12.25
N HIS A 25 18.89 6.02 -11.01
CA HIS A 25 20.26 6.31 -10.59
C HIS A 25 21.19 5.10 -10.74
N LEU A 26 20.77 3.93 -10.25
CA LEU A 26 21.55 2.69 -10.31
C LEU A 26 21.77 2.18 -11.74
N ASN A 27 20.87 2.49 -12.68
CA ASN A 27 21.09 2.19 -14.10
C ASN A 27 22.32 2.93 -14.66
N SER A 28 22.65 4.10 -14.11
CA SER A 28 23.83 4.89 -14.50
C SER A 28 25.04 4.63 -13.60
N HIS A 29 24.80 4.24 -12.34
CA HIS A 29 25.82 4.01 -11.33
C HIS A 29 25.63 2.63 -10.66
N PRO A 30 25.82 1.52 -11.38
CA PRO A 30 25.45 0.19 -10.89
C PRO A 30 26.27 -0.26 -9.67
N GLU A 31 27.48 0.25 -9.52
CA GLU A 31 28.41 -0.09 -8.42
C GLU A 31 28.19 0.78 -7.16
N ASP A 32 27.20 1.68 -7.15
CA ASP A 32 26.89 2.52 -5.98
C ASP A 32 26.24 1.67 -4.88
N SER A 33 27.08 1.05 -4.05
CA SER A 33 26.67 0.19 -2.95
C SER A 33 25.77 0.89 -1.93
N ARG A 34 25.86 2.22 -1.82
CA ARG A 34 25.01 3.00 -0.92
C ARG A 34 23.59 3.11 -1.47
N ALA A 35 23.46 3.41 -2.76
CA ALA A 35 22.16 3.45 -3.43
C ALA A 35 21.50 2.06 -3.48
N GLN A 36 22.29 0.99 -3.66
CA GLN A 36 21.79 -0.39 -3.57
C GLN A 36 21.22 -0.71 -2.19
N ALA A 37 21.96 -0.37 -1.11
CA ALA A 37 21.49 -0.58 0.26
C ALA A 37 20.20 0.21 0.53
N GLN A 38 20.15 1.47 0.10
CA GLN A 38 18.95 2.29 0.21
C GLN A 38 17.76 1.69 -0.56
N GLN A 39 17.99 1.13 -1.76
CA GLN A 39 16.94 0.49 -2.54
C GLN A 39 16.33 -0.71 -1.79
N GLU A 40 17.15 -1.56 -1.15
CA GLU A 40 16.64 -2.68 -0.36
C GLU A 40 15.83 -2.21 0.87
N GLU A 41 16.31 -1.21 1.60
CA GLU A 41 15.57 -0.62 2.73
C GLU A 41 14.20 -0.09 2.31
N VAL A 42 14.16 0.62 1.18
CA VAL A 42 12.92 1.18 0.63
C VAL A 42 12.00 0.07 0.11
N HIS A 43 12.54 -1.00 -0.49
CA HIS A 43 11.74 -2.19 -0.84
C HIS A 43 11.11 -2.83 0.39
N GLN A 44 11.84 -2.95 1.50
CA GLN A 44 11.30 -3.49 2.74
C GLN A 44 10.20 -2.59 3.33
N LEU A 45 10.40 -1.26 3.29
CA LEU A 45 9.38 -0.30 3.70
C LEU A 45 8.10 -0.45 2.86
N ARG A 46 8.24 -0.53 1.53
CA ARG A 46 7.11 -0.75 0.61
C ARG A 46 6.33 -2.01 0.95
N ARG A 47 7.02 -3.13 1.19
CA ARG A 47 6.39 -4.41 1.56
C ARG A 47 5.56 -4.27 2.83
N ASN A 48 6.06 -3.55 3.82
CA ASN A 48 5.35 -3.33 5.08
C ASN A 48 4.10 -2.46 4.86
N LEU A 49 4.24 -1.32 4.17
CA LEU A 49 3.10 -0.44 3.87
C LEU A 49 2.01 -1.15 3.07
N LYS A 50 2.39 -1.97 2.08
CA LYS A 50 1.43 -2.72 1.26
C LYS A 50 0.64 -3.72 2.09
N ARG A 51 1.28 -4.42 3.03
CA ARG A 51 0.60 -5.33 3.96
C ARG A 51 -0.42 -4.59 4.83
N GLU A 52 -0.07 -3.41 5.34
CA GLU A 52 -1.01 -2.62 6.15
C GLU A 52 -2.18 -2.10 5.31
N TYR A 53 -1.92 -1.61 4.10
CA TYR A 53 -2.96 -1.19 3.17
C TYR A 53 -3.92 -2.34 2.80
N ASP A 54 -3.40 -3.53 2.51
CA ASP A 54 -4.21 -4.70 2.16
C ASP A 54 -5.10 -5.16 3.30
N LYS A 55 -4.61 -5.08 4.55
CA LYS A 55 -5.44 -5.35 5.74
C LYS A 55 -6.63 -4.38 5.82
N CYS A 56 -6.41 -3.09 5.56
CA CYS A 56 -7.48 -2.10 5.54
C CYS A 56 -8.54 -2.42 4.49
N ILE A 57 -8.13 -2.80 3.27
CA ILE A 57 -9.05 -3.20 2.20
C ILE A 57 -9.84 -4.46 2.56
N HIS A 58 -9.19 -5.51 3.07
CA HIS A 58 -9.88 -6.74 3.48
C HIS A 58 -10.89 -6.49 4.60
N LEU A 59 -10.54 -5.65 5.59
CA LEU A 59 -11.46 -5.27 6.67
C LEU A 59 -12.70 -4.56 6.10
N LEU A 60 -12.51 -3.61 5.17
CA LEU A 60 -13.63 -2.91 4.52
C LEU A 60 -14.54 -3.88 3.76
N HIS A 61 -13.98 -4.80 2.97
CA HIS A 61 -14.78 -5.79 2.24
C HIS A 61 -15.55 -6.71 3.20
N SER A 62 -14.91 -7.21 4.26
CA SER A 62 -15.58 -8.05 5.26
C SER A 62 -16.74 -7.32 5.97
N ALA A 63 -16.58 -6.02 6.26
CA ALA A 63 -17.62 -5.22 6.86
C ALA A 63 -18.79 -4.98 5.89
N GLN A 64 -18.51 -4.77 4.60
CA GLN A 64 -19.54 -4.64 3.56
C GLN A 64 -20.36 -5.92 3.40
N GLU A 65 -19.71 -7.09 3.42
CA GLU A 65 -20.39 -8.40 3.37
C GLU A 65 -21.28 -8.64 4.60
N GLN A 66 -20.80 -8.31 5.81
CA GLN A 66 -21.61 -8.46 7.02
C GLN A 66 -22.83 -7.52 7.04
N LEU A 67 -22.69 -6.31 6.50
CA LEU A 67 -23.80 -5.36 6.35
C LEU A 67 -24.82 -5.87 5.33
N SER A 68 -24.38 -6.42 4.19
CA SER A 68 -25.30 -6.95 3.18
C SER A 68 -26.05 -8.19 3.66
N MET A 69 -25.47 -8.99 4.56
CA MET A 69 -26.13 -10.16 5.17
C MET A 69 -27.12 -9.81 6.30
N LYS A 70 -27.04 -8.60 6.88
CA LYS A 70 -27.91 -8.15 7.99
C LYS A 70 -29.15 -7.37 7.54
N ILE A 71 -29.22 -6.98 6.28
CA ILE A 71 -30.39 -6.32 5.71
C ILE A 71 -31.33 -7.42 5.19
N ASP A 72 -32.40 -7.71 5.92
CA ASP A 72 -33.46 -8.58 5.42
C ASP A 72 -34.22 -7.80 4.32
N PRO A 73 -34.40 -8.35 3.10
CA PRO A 73 -35.11 -7.64 2.02
C PRO A 73 -36.55 -7.21 2.40
N LYS A 74 -37.12 -7.75 3.49
CA LYS A 74 -38.39 -7.32 4.06
C LYS A 74 -38.34 -6.02 4.86
N ASP A 75 -37.16 -5.57 5.30
CA ASP A 75 -37.00 -4.34 6.09
C ASP A 75 -36.91 -3.07 5.20
N ILE A 76 -36.92 -3.23 3.88
CA ILE A 76 -36.85 -2.14 2.88
C ILE A 76 -38.22 -1.89 2.20
N LEU A 77 -39.27 -2.66 2.53
CA LEU A 77 -40.61 -2.56 1.94
C LEU A 77 -41.68 -2.17 2.95
#